data_AF-A0A535XGV8-F1
#
_entry.id   AF-A0A535XGV8-F1
#
_cell.length_a   1.000
_cell.length_b   1.000
_cell.length_c   1.000
_cell.angle_alpha   90.00
_cell.angle_beta   90.00
_cell.angle_gamma   90.00
#
_symmetry.space_group_name_H-M   'P 1'
#
loop_
_entity.id
_entity.type
_entity.pdbx_description
1 polymer ?
#
loop_
_entity_poly.entity_id
_entity_poly.type
_entity_poly.pdbx_seq_one_letter_code
_entity_poly.pdbx_strand_id
1 'polypeptide(L)'
;MSEKKSCANRRSKPSERAAMSRLSAYEMVAAPSPSAIQKRPARSVRRQRRRAGGILPKTPTLHAEARSLGHRRRGDRWSCPVVPRASSAAMSLRTEIAEQPRVVQRLLDEGWPEARQLGRALTRVEHITLVARGSSDNAATYGKYLFESIAGIVTALAAPSLVTRYQAPPSYAHGAVIGISQSGASPDVAGVVAEGRRAGAVTIAFTNQPRSKLGRAAEHVFALRAGPEREVAATKTYTATCVGLALLAATTAEARGRSALSLAGLAEAVEEAVNAETDAARLARAIGRAPTVIVLGRGYLYPAALETALKIKELARVWAEPYSSADFAHGPRTLLRPKTPVLLLSSRGATEAEARSLATSLAERGARVYAITNDERVAEKARDAVLLQAPLSETLVPISFVVAGQQLAVALARRHGRDPERPAGLAKVTRTL
;
A
#
# COMPACT_ATOMS: atom_id res chain seq x y z
N MET A 1 -65.72 8.45 8.37
CA MET A 1 -66.78 9.48 8.51
C MET A 1 -66.47 10.30 9.75
N SER A 2 -66.36 11.62 9.56
CA SER A 2 -66.46 12.72 10.53
C SER A 2 -66.10 12.47 11.99
N GLU A 3 -65.05 13.16 12.48
CA GLU A 3 -65.20 13.89 13.75
C GLU A 3 -64.29 15.13 13.85
N LYS A 4 -64.90 16.17 14.41
CA LYS A 4 -64.43 17.55 14.57
C LYS A 4 -63.45 17.65 15.76
N LYS A 5 -62.52 18.62 15.72
CA LYS A 5 -62.54 19.75 16.66
C LYS A 5 -61.50 20.84 16.32
N SER A 6 -62.06 22.04 16.22
CA SER A 6 -61.48 23.37 16.15
C SER A 6 -60.83 23.76 17.48
N CYS A 7 -59.72 24.51 17.50
CA CYS A 7 -59.77 25.94 17.85
C CYS A 7 -58.45 26.70 17.62
N ALA A 8 -58.65 27.95 17.19
CA ALA A 8 -57.74 29.03 16.84
C ALA A 8 -56.63 29.37 17.85
N ASN A 9 -55.51 29.91 17.35
CA ASN A 9 -55.25 31.34 17.53
C ASN A 9 -54.23 31.91 16.53
N ARG A 10 -54.59 33.06 15.94
CA ARG A 10 -53.72 33.95 15.15
C ARG A 10 -52.92 34.84 16.11
N ARG A 11 -51.68 35.19 15.74
CA ARG A 11 -51.01 36.51 15.91
C ARG A 11 -49.53 36.35 15.51
N SER A 12 -49.17 36.79 14.31
CA SER A 12 -48.56 38.11 13.99
C SER A 12 -47.08 38.20 14.37
N LYS A 13 -46.23 38.25 13.33
CA LYS A 13 -44.80 38.61 13.39
C LYS A 13 -44.58 39.99 14.04
N PRO A 14 -43.43 40.19 14.69
CA PRO A 14 -42.62 41.39 14.52
C PRO A 14 -41.17 41.01 14.13
N SER A 15 -40.68 41.46 12.97
CA SER A 15 -39.85 42.66 12.77
C SER A 15 -38.41 42.51 13.26
N GLU A 16 -37.53 42.28 12.30
CA GLU A 16 -36.07 42.39 12.39
C GLU A 16 -35.66 43.80 12.82
N ARG A 17 -34.92 43.91 13.92
CA ARG A 17 -33.87 44.93 14.14
C ARG A 17 -33.08 44.62 15.41
N ALA A 18 -31.77 44.86 15.30
CA ALA A 18 -30.76 44.99 16.35
C ALA A 18 -30.09 43.71 16.90
N ALA A 19 -28.99 43.31 16.25
CA ALA A 19 -27.73 42.96 16.93
C ALA A 19 -26.60 42.76 15.89
N MET A 20 -26.17 43.83 15.22
CA MET A 20 -24.90 43.87 14.48
C MET A 20 -24.16 45.14 14.87
N SER A 21 -23.16 45.00 15.74
CA SER A 21 -22.09 45.98 15.91
C SER A 21 -21.07 45.38 16.88
N ARG A 22 -19.95 44.89 16.33
CA ARG A 22 -18.57 45.22 16.74
C ARG A 22 -17.61 44.35 15.92
N LEU A 23 -17.26 44.87 14.75
CA LEU A 23 -16.01 44.56 14.07
C LEU A 23 -14.90 45.19 14.91
N SER A 24 -14.00 44.38 15.46
CA SER A 24 -12.72 44.85 15.98
C SER A 24 -11.63 44.32 15.06
N ALA A 25 -10.81 45.25 14.61
CA ALA A 25 -9.62 45.04 13.80
C ALA A 25 -8.69 44.00 14.42
N TYR A 26 -8.17 43.10 13.59
CA TYR A 26 -6.98 42.30 13.93
C TYR A 26 -5.77 43.20 13.67
N GLU A 27 -5.27 43.84 14.74
CA GLU A 27 -3.96 44.46 14.75
C GLU A 27 -2.87 43.38 14.73
N MET A 28 -1.89 43.58 13.84
CA MET A 28 -0.61 42.87 13.86
C MET A 28 0.10 43.16 15.18
N VAL A 29 0.31 42.13 16.00
CA VAL A 29 1.26 42.21 17.11
C VAL A 29 2.59 41.61 16.65
N ALA A 30 3.58 42.49 16.57
CA ALA A 30 4.98 42.20 16.33
C ALA A 30 5.56 41.31 17.44
N ALA A 31 6.37 40.32 17.05
CA ALA A 31 7.14 39.49 17.96
C ALA A 31 8.30 40.29 18.58
N PRO A 32 8.61 40.10 19.87
CA PRO A 32 9.79 40.71 20.48
C PRO A 32 11.06 39.94 20.10
N SER A 33 12.07 40.70 19.68
CA SER A 33 13.46 40.28 19.52
C SER A 33 14.08 39.71 20.81
N PRO A 34 14.89 38.64 20.73
CA PRO A 34 15.88 38.33 21.76
C PRO A 34 17.28 38.75 21.29
N SER A 35 17.77 39.87 21.83
CA SER A 35 19.19 40.18 21.90
C SER A 35 19.74 39.65 23.23
N ALA A 36 20.76 38.79 23.16
CA ALA A 36 21.87 38.64 24.12
C ALA A 36 22.50 37.24 24.00
N ILE A 37 23.37 37.05 22.99
CA ILE A 37 24.38 35.98 23.06
C ILE A 37 25.65 36.62 23.62
N GLN A 38 25.90 36.37 24.91
CA GLN A 38 27.16 36.68 25.56
C GLN A 38 28.28 35.82 24.95
N LYS A 39 29.28 36.52 24.41
CA LYS A 39 30.58 35.98 24.02
C LYS A 39 31.31 35.40 25.23
N ARG A 40 31.84 34.18 25.11
CA ARG A 40 33.03 33.73 25.85
C ARG A 40 33.96 32.92 24.94
N PRO A 41 35.29 32.97 25.20
CA PRO A 41 36.29 33.04 24.13
C PRO A 41 36.88 31.70 23.72
N ALA A 42 37.41 31.71 22.50
CA ALA A 42 38.26 30.69 21.92
C ALA A 42 39.48 30.38 22.81
N ARG A 43 39.72 29.09 23.07
CA ARG A 43 41.04 28.57 23.40
C ARG A 43 41.54 27.70 22.25
N SER A 44 42.57 28.23 21.62
CA SER A 44 43.46 27.60 20.67
C SER A 44 44.31 26.52 21.36
N VAL A 45 44.35 25.31 20.81
CA VAL A 45 45.52 24.43 20.95
C VAL A 45 45.81 23.74 19.62
N ARG A 46 46.84 24.26 18.96
CA ARG A 46 47.83 23.63 18.07
C ARG A 46 47.50 22.28 17.41
N ARG A 47 47.32 22.37 16.09
CA ARG A 47 47.79 21.37 15.11
C ARG A 47 49.30 21.13 15.28
N GLN A 48 49.69 19.89 15.55
CA GLN A 48 51.01 19.40 15.14
C GLN A 48 50.86 18.59 13.85
N ARG A 49 51.40 19.15 12.77
CA ARG A 49 51.73 18.43 11.54
C ARG A 49 52.92 17.51 11.85
N ARG A 50 52.78 16.21 11.62
CA ARG A 50 53.93 15.32 11.39
C ARG A 50 53.98 14.92 9.92
N ARG A 51 55.19 15.02 9.37
CA ARG A 51 55.57 14.80 7.97
C ARG A 51 55.55 13.32 7.60
N ALA A 52 55.45 13.12 6.29
CA ALA A 52 55.60 11.87 5.56
C ALA A 52 56.91 11.13 5.83
N GLY A 53 56.85 9.80 5.70
CA GLY A 53 57.97 8.87 5.59
C GLY A 53 57.38 7.51 5.22
N GLY A 54 57.65 7.03 4.01
CA GLY A 54 57.05 5.82 3.44
C GLY A 54 57.63 4.52 3.98
N ILE A 55 57.07 3.42 3.47
CA ILE A 55 57.68 2.16 3.01
C ILE A 55 56.61 1.05 3.11
N LEU A 56 56.21 0.54 1.94
CA LEU A 56 55.42 -0.68 1.75
C LEU A 56 56.37 -1.89 1.83
N PRO A 57 56.02 -2.98 2.54
CA PRO A 57 56.63 -4.27 2.28
C PRO A 57 55.81 -5.07 1.26
N LYS A 58 56.52 -5.51 0.22
CA LYS A 58 56.11 -6.46 -0.82
C LYS A 58 55.98 -7.86 -0.21
N THR A 59 54.93 -8.59 -0.56
CA THR A 59 54.85 -10.05 -0.39
C THR A 59 55.31 -10.75 -1.67
N PRO A 60 56.10 -11.84 -1.57
CA PRO A 60 56.67 -12.51 -2.74
C PRO A 60 55.69 -13.49 -3.39
N THR A 61 55.68 -13.45 -4.71
CA THR A 61 55.11 -14.44 -5.63
C THR A 61 55.95 -15.72 -5.61
N LEU A 62 55.32 -16.86 -5.35
CA LEU A 62 55.89 -18.18 -5.59
C LEU A 62 55.34 -18.74 -6.90
N HIS A 63 56.22 -18.85 -7.90
CA HIS A 63 56.05 -19.76 -9.03
C HIS A 63 56.25 -21.19 -8.53
N ALA A 64 55.33 -22.09 -8.88
CA ALA A 64 55.52 -23.53 -8.75
C ALA A 64 55.11 -24.21 -10.06
N GLU A 65 55.98 -25.10 -10.48
CA GLU A 65 56.09 -25.74 -11.79
C GLU A 65 54.95 -26.72 -12.10
N ALA A 66 54.57 -26.76 -13.37
CA ALA A 66 53.75 -27.82 -13.92
C ALA A 66 54.59 -29.10 -14.06
N ARG A 67 54.24 -30.15 -13.32
CA ARG A 67 54.65 -31.52 -13.61
C ARG A 67 53.44 -32.38 -13.90
N SER A 68 53.40 -32.87 -15.13
CA SER A 68 52.48 -33.87 -15.64
C SER A 68 52.71 -35.23 -14.96
N LEU A 69 51.67 -35.78 -14.34
CA LEU A 69 51.60 -37.21 -14.02
C LEU A 69 50.28 -37.75 -14.55
N GLY A 70 50.39 -38.56 -15.59
CA GLY A 70 49.26 -39.29 -16.17
C GLY A 70 48.80 -40.39 -15.22
N HIS A 71 47.50 -40.43 -14.96
CA HIS A 71 46.84 -41.61 -14.40
C HIS A 71 45.63 -42.02 -15.23
N ARG A 72 45.60 -43.33 -15.46
CA ARG A 72 44.76 -44.07 -16.40
C ARG A 72 43.30 -44.03 -15.95
N ARG A 73 42.41 -43.85 -16.93
CA ARG A 73 40.96 -43.98 -16.76
C ARG A 73 40.60 -45.42 -16.40
N ARG A 74 39.97 -45.63 -15.25
CA ARG A 74 38.98 -46.71 -15.07
C ARG A 74 37.62 -46.05 -14.96
N GLY A 75 36.70 -46.50 -15.81
CA GLY A 75 35.36 -45.96 -15.90
C GLY A 75 34.46 -46.57 -14.85
N ASP A 76 33.82 -45.72 -14.07
CA ASP A 76 32.59 -46.03 -13.36
C ASP A 76 31.49 -45.12 -13.91
N ARG A 77 30.55 -45.72 -14.63
CA ARG A 77 29.33 -45.05 -15.10
C ARG A 77 28.42 -44.82 -13.89
N TRP A 78 28.53 -43.65 -13.29
CA TRP A 78 27.44 -43.10 -12.48
C TRP A 78 26.47 -42.38 -13.41
N SER A 79 25.41 -43.08 -13.81
CA SER A 79 24.24 -42.45 -14.42
C SER A 79 23.48 -41.70 -13.34
N CYS A 80 23.66 -40.37 -13.28
CA CYS A 80 22.73 -39.50 -12.55
C CYS A 80 21.32 -39.70 -13.13
N PRO A 81 20.30 -40.01 -12.31
CA PRO A 81 18.93 -39.96 -12.80
C PRO A 81 18.65 -38.51 -13.20
N VAL A 82 18.37 -38.30 -14.49
CA VAL A 82 17.80 -37.06 -14.99
C VAL A 82 16.43 -36.95 -14.35
N VAL A 83 16.35 -36.24 -13.24
CA VAL A 83 15.07 -35.80 -12.68
C VAL A 83 14.39 -35.02 -13.80
N PRO A 84 13.18 -35.40 -14.25
CA PRO A 84 12.49 -34.62 -15.24
C PRO A 84 12.35 -33.22 -14.65
N ARG A 85 12.91 -32.20 -15.34
CA ARG A 85 12.53 -30.83 -15.05
C ARG A 85 11.02 -30.81 -15.22
N ALA A 86 10.29 -30.75 -14.11
CA ALA A 86 8.89 -30.36 -14.12
C ALA A 86 8.84 -29.14 -15.03
N SER A 87 8.09 -29.25 -16.12
CA SER A 87 7.81 -28.14 -17.03
C SER A 87 7.40 -26.96 -16.16
N SER A 88 8.31 -26.02 -15.91
CA SER A 88 7.98 -24.80 -15.21
C SER A 88 7.05 -24.07 -16.18
N ALA A 89 5.74 -24.18 -15.97
CA ALA A 89 4.80 -23.29 -16.62
C ALA A 89 5.40 -21.88 -16.52
N ALA A 90 5.60 -21.24 -17.67
CA ALA A 90 6.24 -19.94 -17.69
C ALA A 90 5.39 -19.00 -16.84
N MET A 91 5.93 -18.61 -15.68
CA MET A 91 5.31 -17.63 -14.79
C MET A 91 5.13 -16.34 -15.56
N SER A 92 3.88 -15.91 -15.67
CA SER A 92 3.41 -14.67 -16.28
C SER A 92 2.59 -13.87 -15.29
N LEU A 93 2.35 -12.59 -15.59
CA LEU A 93 1.46 -11.73 -14.81
C LEU A 93 0.08 -12.35 -14.60
N ARG A 94 -0.47 -12.98 -15.66
CA ARG A 94 -1.77 -13.66 -15.56
C ARG A 94 -1.73 -14.80 -14.56
N THR A 95 -0.68 -15.63 -14.59
CA THR A 95 -0.55 -16.75 -13.63
C THR A 95 -0.33 -16.24 -12.21
N GLU A 96 0.38 -15.14 -12.01
CA GLU A 96 0.57 -14.56 -10.67
C GLU A 96 -0.73 -13.99 -10.09
N ILE A 97 -1.55 -13.35 -10.93
CA ILE A 97 -2.90 -12.91 -10.53
C ILE A 97 -3.77 -14.13 -10.16
N ALA A 98 -3.73 -15.18 -10.97
CA ALA A 98 -4.52 -16.40 -10.77
C ALA A 98 -4.09 -17.22 -9.53
N GLU A 99 -2.85 -17.06 -9.05
CA GLU A 99 -2.36 -17.72 -7.84
C GLU A 99 -2.84 -17.06 -6.53
N GLN A 100 -3.41 -15.86 -6.59
CA GLN A 100 -3.77 -15.08 -5.40
C GLN A 100 -4.73 -15.80 -4.43
N PRO A 101 -5.80 -16.50 -4.88
CA PRO A 101 -6.68 -17.23 -3.97
C PRO A 101 -5.91 -18.28 -3.15
N ARG A 102 -4.97 -18.99 -3.78
CA ARG A 102 -4.13 -19.99 -3.09
C ARG A 102 -3.14 -19.35 -2.12
N VAL A 103 -2.60 -18.18 -2.46
CA VAL A 103 -1.71 -17.42 -1.56
C VAL A 103 -2.48 -16.92 -0.34
N VAL A 104 -3.69 -16.40 -0.55
CA VAL A 104 -4.60 -15.98 0.52
C VAL A 104 -4.94 -17.16 1.43
N GLN A 105 -5.39 -18.29 0.86
CA GLN A 105 -5.72 -19.49 1.63
C GLN A 105 -4.54 -19.97 2.47
N ARG A 106 -3.35 -20.05 1.88
CA ARG A 106 -2.12 -20.44 2.61
C ARG A 106 -1.83 -19.52 3.80
N LEU A 107 -2.02 -18.22 3.66
CA LEU A 107 -1.84 -17.28 4.77
C LEU A 107 -2.93 -17.41 5.84
N LEU A 108 -4.16 -17.71 5.44
CA LEU A 108 -5.25 -17.98 6.38
C LEU A 108 -5.05 -19.30 7.14
N ASP A 109 -4.40 -20.30 6.54
CA ASP A 109 -4.11 -21.59 7.18
C ASP A 109 -2.87 -21.51 8.08
N GLU A 110 -1.81 -20.84 7.61
CA GLU A 110 -0.48 -20.92 8.23
C GLU A 110 -0.03 -19.63 8.94
N GLY A 111 -0.68 -18.49 8.68
CA GLY A 111 -0.22 -17.17 9.12
C GLY A 111 -0.62 -16.78 10.55
N TRP A 112 -1.65 -17.40 11.12
CA TRP A 112 -2.17 -17.04 12.44
C TRP A 112 -1.18 -17.18 13.61
N PRO A 113 -0.37 -18.26 13.72
CA PRO A 113 0.55 -18.41 14.85
C PRO A 113 1.56 -17.26 14.92
N GLU A 114 2.16 -16.92 13.78
CA GLU A 114 3.10 -15.81 13.63
C GLU A 114 2.39 -14.47 13.91
N ALA A 115 1.22 -14.22 13.32
CA ALA A 115 0.44 -13.01 13.58
C ALA A 115 0.11 -12.84 15.07
N ARG A 116 -0.32 -13.90 15.78
CA ARG A 116 -0.64 -13.86 17.22
C ARG A 116 0.57 -13.53 18.07
N GLN A 117 1.74 -14.07 17.73
CA GLN A 117 2.98 -13.71 18.41
C GLN A 117 3.29 -12.22 18.27
N LEU A 118 3.18 -11.70 17.04
CA LEU A 118 3.43 -10.28 16.75
C LEU A 118 2.36 -9.36 17.36
N GLY A 119 1.10 -9.75 17.32
CA GLY A 119 -0.01 -9.00 17.92
C GLY A 119 0.17 -8.82 19.43
N ARG A 120 0.72 -9.84 20.12
CA ARG A 120 1.12 -9.70 21.53
C ARG A 120 2.24 -8.68 21.72
N ALA A 121 3.25 -8.66 20.84
CA ALA A 121 4.32 -7.67 20.90
C ALA A 121 3.81 -6.23 20.71
N LEU A 122 2.70 -6.05 19.99
CA LEU A 122 2.05 -4.75 19.77
C LEU A 122 1.04 -4.35 20.86
N THR A 123 0.85 -5.15 21.92
CA THR A 123 -0.15 -4.81 22.95
C THR A 123 0.18 -3.55 23.74
N ARG A 124 1.47 -3.23 23.94
CA ARG A 124 1.92 -2.10 24.77
C ARG A 124 2.48 -0.93 23.98
N VAL A 125 2.44 -0.98 22.66
CA VAL A 125 2.95 0.12 21.83
C VAL A 125 1.94 1.27 21.82
N GLU A 126 2.46 2.49 21.82
CA GLU A 126 1.64 3.71 21.81
C GLU A 126 1.27 4.15 20.39
N HIS A 127 2.14 3.84 19.43
CA HIS A 127 1.97 4.19 18.02
C HIS A 127 2.65 3.18 17.10
N ILE A 128 2.20 3.11 15.85
CA ILE A 128 2.81 2.30 14.79
C ILE A 128 3.31 3.23 13.68
N THR A 129 4.55 3.03 13.24
CA THR A 129 5.08 3.65 12.03
C THR A 129 5.24 2.58 10.94
N LEU A 130 4.54 2.75 9.82
CA LEU A 130 4.67 1.89 8.66
C LEU A 130 5.66 2.50 7.66
N VAL A 131 6.53 1.68 7.07
CA VAL A 131 7.50 2.14 6.06
C VAL A 131 7.54 1.20 4.87
N ALA A 132 7.34 1.77 3.68
CA ALA A 132 7.25 1.01 2.43
C ALA A 132 7.52 1.92 1.22
N ARG A 133 7.40 1.37 0.00
CA ARG A 133 7.46 2.11 -1.28
C ARG A 133 6.56 1.44 -2.34
N GLY A 134 5.97 2.24 -3.23
CA GLY A 134 5.17 1.76 -4.36
C GLY A 134 3.94 0.97 -3.89
N SER A 135 3.66 -0.19 -4.49
CA SER A 135 2.54 -1.04 -4.07
C SER A 135 2.58 -1.41 -2.57
N SER A 136 3.76 -1.60 -1.99
CA SER A 136 3.88 -1.85 -0.55
C SER A 136 3.45 -0.65 0.30
N ASP A 137 3.55 0.58 -0.22
CA ASP A 137 3.10 1.82 0.44
C ASP A 137 1.58 1.98 0.37
N ASN A 138 0.97 1.56 -0.74
CA ASN A 138 -0.49 1.46 -0.83
C ASN A 138 -1.03 0.41 0.17
N ALA A 139 -0.35 -0.73 0.32
CA ALA A 139 -0.66 -1.73 1.35
C ALA A 139 -0.43 -1.19 2.77
N ALA A 140 0.61 -0.39 3.00
CA ALA A 140 0.81 0.30 4.28
C ALA A 140 -0.34 1.26 4.60
N THR A 141 -0.82 2.00 3.61
CA THR A 141 -1.98 2.90 3.77
C THR A 141 -3.23 2.11 4.15
N TYR A 142 -3.43 0.92 3.58
CA TYR A 142 -4.48 -0.02 4.02
C TYR A 142 -4.27 -0.48 5.46
N GLY A 143 -3.04 -0.89 5.82
CA GLY A 143 -2.67 -1.25 7.20
C GLY A 143 -2.97 -0.14 8.21
N LYS A 144 -2.71 1.13 7.86
CA LYS A 144 -3.03 2.28 8.72
C LYS A 144 -4.52 2.31 9.09
N TYR A 145 -5.42 2.15 8.11
CA TYR A 145 -6.86 2.09 8.41
C TYR A 145 -7.18 0.95 9.40
N LEU A 146 -6.61 -0.25 9.18
CA LEU A 146 -6.86 -1.40 10.04
C LEU A 146 -6.34 -1.22 11.46
N PHE A 147 -5.12 -0.73 11.64
CA PHE A 147 -4.55 -0.55 12.97
C PHE A 147 -5.29 0.53 13.76
N GLU A 148 -5.76 1.59 13.10
CA GLU A 148 -6.52 2.65 13.76
C GLU A 148 -7.95 2.24 14.11
N SER A 149 -8.67 1.60 13.18
CA SER A 149 -10.07 1.24 13.39
C SER A 149 -10.25 -0.02 14.22
N ILE A 150 -9.42 -1.05 14.00
CA ILE A 150 -9.56 -2.37 14.62
C ILE A 150 -8.74 -2.44 15.90
N ALA A 151 -7.43 -2.17 15.81
CA ALA A 151 -6.53 -2.27 16.97
C ALA A 151 -6.55 -1.02 17.89
N GLY A 152 -7.05 0.11 17.39
CA GLY A 152 -7.12 1.36 18.14
C GLY A 152 -5.75 1.98 18.42
N ILE A 153 -4.79 1.83 17.49
CA ILE A 153 -3.43 2.34 17.62
C ILE A 153 -3.18 3.40 16.55
N VAL A 154 -2.77 4.60 16.97
CA VAL A 154 -2.40 5.69 16.05
C VAL A 154 -1.28 5.21 15.14
N THR A 155 -1.48 5.35 13.84
CA THR A 155 -0.57 4.80 12.84
C THR A 155 -0.14 5.86 11.83
N ALA A 156 1.17 6.00 11.63
CA ALA A 156 1.76 6.94 10.69
C ALA A 156 2.49 6.22 9.56
N LEU A 157 2.59 6.87 8.39
CA LEU A 157 3.50 6.46 7.33
C LEU A 157 4.83 7.20 7.51
N ALA A 158 5.94 6.50 7.44
CA ALA A 158 7.27 7.10 7.56
C ALA A 158 7.61 7.95 6.33
N ALA A 159 8.40 9.00 6.54
CA ALA A 159 9.17 9.66 5.48
C ALA A 159 10.59 9.09 5.48
N PRO A 160 10.94 8.10 4.63
CA PRO A 160 12.19 7.35 4.77
C PRO A 160 13.43 8.20 4.55
N SER A 161 13.30 9.25 3.73
CA SER A 161 14.37 10.22 3.46
C SER A 161 14.85 10.94 4.71
N LEU A 162 14.03 11.08 5.77
CA LEU A 162 14.48 11.65 7.04
C LEU A 162 15.60 10.82 7.67
N VAL A 163 15.56 9.50 7.48
CA VAL A 163 16.61 8.59 7.97
C VAL A 163 17.76 8.50 6.97
N THR A 164 17.46 8.26 5.68
CA THR A 164 18.51 7.91 4.70
C THR A 164 19.15 9.08 3.98
N ARG A 165 18.52 10.27 3.97
CA ARG A 165 19.05 11.47 3.29
C ARG A 165 19.37 12.58 4.26
N TYR A 166 18.39 12.95 5.07
CA TYR A 166 18.50 14.10 5.96
C TYR A 166 19.17 13.76 7.29
N GLN A 167 19.32 12.47 7.62
CA GLN A 167 19.96 11.99 8.85
C GLN A 167 19.34 12.64 10.11
N ALA A 168 18.04 12.91 10.04
CA ALA A 168 17.22 13.53 11.09
C ALA A 168 16.02 12.62 11.39
N PRO A 169 16.25 11.40 11.91
CA PRO A 169 15.18 10.47 12.21
C PRO A 169 14.26 11.04 13.30
N PRO A 170 12.93 10.89 13.20
CA PRO A 170 12.04 11.16 14.31
C PRO A 170 12.25 10.12 15.43
N SER A 171 11.72 10.39 16.62
CA SER A 171 11.72 9.39 17.69
C SER A 171 10.74 8.26 17.39
N TYR A 172 11.20 7.02 17.50
CA TYR A 172 10.38 5.81 17.38
C TYR A 172 10.16 5.11 18.74
N ALA A 173 10.61 5.71 19.83
CA ALA A 173 10.53 5.11 21.17
C ALA A 173 9.07 4.83 21.58
N HIS A 174 8.84 3.78 22.38
CA HIS A 174 7.50 3.34 22.84
C HIS A 174 6.53 2.91 21.72
N GLY A 175 6.98 2.90 20.47
CA GLY A 175 6.19 2.51 19.31
C GLY A 175 6.63 1.18 18.68
N ALA A 176 6.05 0.92 17.51
CA ALA A 176 6.52 -0.11 16.59
C ALA A 176 6.88 0.49 15.22
N VAL A 177 7.87 -0.10 14.55
CA VAL A 177 8.20 0.19 13.15
C VAL A 177 8.01 -1.06 12.30
N ILE A 178 7.08 -1.00 11.35
CA ILE A 178 6.75 -2.12 10.46
C ILE A 178 7.23 -1.77 9.05
N GLY A 179 8.26 -2.48 8.59
CA GLY A 179 8.78 -2.33 7.24
C GLY A 179 8.15 -3.33 6.28
N ILE A 180 7.69 -2.86 5.13
CA ILE A 180 7.02 -3.68 4.12
C ILE A 180 7.81 -3.63 2.82
N SER A 181 8.31 -4.78 2.38
CA SER A 181 8.97 -4.91 1.09
C SER A 181 9.01 -6.37 0.63
N GLN A 182 8.42 -6.63 -0.53
CA GLN A 182 8.45 -7.96 -1.18
C GLN A 182 9.87 -8.53 -1.24
N SER A 183 10.80 -7.78 -1.83
CA SER A 183 12.20 -8.19 -1.99
C SER A 183 13.03 -8.04 -0.72
N GLY A 184 12.60 -7.16 0.19
CA GLY A 184 13.34 -6.79 1.39
C GLY A 184 14.70 -6.14 1.11
N ALA A 185 14.92 -5.68 -0.12
CA ALA A 185 16.20 -5.13 -0.58
C ALA A 185 16.29 -3.60 -0.47
N SER A 186 15.16 -2.90 -0.27
CA SER A 186 15.13 -1.43 -0.25
C SER A 186 15.96 -0.87 0.92
N PRO A 187 17.01 -0.08 0.65
CA PRO A 187 17.84 0.50 1.70
C PRO A 187 17.08 1.52 2.53
N ASP A 188 16.13 2.26 1.93
CA ASP A 188 15.28 3.22 2.62
C ASP A 188 14.41 2.55 3.68
N VAL A 189 13.72 1.45 3.30
CA VAL A 189 12.85 0.71 4.22
C VAL A 189 13.67 0.04 5.32
N ALA A 190 14.76 -0.65 4.96
CA ALA A 190 15.62 -1.29 5.94
C ALA A 190 16.31 -0.29 6.88
N GLY A 191 16.62 0.93 6.40
CA GLY A 191 17.21 2.00 7.20
C GLY A 191 16.27 2.48 8.31
N VAL A 192 15.01 2.75 7.97
CA VAL A 192 13.99 3.17 8.95
C VAL A 192 13.73 2.07 9.98
N VAL A 193 13.67 0.81 9.57
CA VAL A 193 13.50 -0.32 10.51
C VAL A 193 14.71 -0.47 11.43
N ALA A 194 15.92 -0.38 10.89
CA ALA A 194 17.13 -0.43 11.72
C ALA A 194 17.19 0.72 12.74
N GLU A 195 16.75 1.91 12.32
CA GLU A 195 16.66 3.08 13.20
C GLU A 195 15.60 2.91 14.30
N GLY A 196 14.42 2.38 13.96
CA GLY A 196 13.40 1.99 14.93
C GLY A 196 13.94 1.01 15.98
N ARG A 197 14.68 -0.01 15.53
CA ARG A 197 15.32 -0.99 16.43
C ARG A 197 16.34 -0.34 17.35
N ARG A 198 17.15 0.60 16.84
CA ARG A 198 18.12 1.37 17.63
C ARG A 198 17.44 2.23 18.70
N ALA A 199 16.24 2.74 18.41
CA ALA A 199 15.41 3.52 19.33
C ALA A 199 14.62 2.66 20.33
N GLY A 200 14.75 1.33 20.30
CA GLY A 200 14.03 0.41 21.19
C GLY A 200 12.57 0.16 20.79
N ALA A 201 12.16 0.53 19.58
CA ALA A 201 10.84 0.21 19.04
C ALA A 201 10.72 -1.28 18.73
N VAL A 202 9.51 -1.83 18.83
CA VAL A 202 9.22 -3.17 18.27
C VAL A 202 9.36 -3.09 16.76
N THR A 203 10.15 -3.98 16.15
CA THR A 203 10.39 -3.92 14.70
C THR A 203 9.95 -5.19 13.98
N ILE A 204 9.14 -5.01 12.93
CA ILE A 204 8.54 -6.11 12.16
C ILE A 204 8.83 -5.91 10.67
N ALA A 205 9.33 -6.95 10.00
CA ALA A 205 9.53 -6.97 8.56
C ALA A 205 8.49 -7.84 7.85
N PHE A 206 7.62 -7.24 7.04
CA PHE A 206 6.77 -7.95 6.08
C PHE A 206 7.54 -8.12 4.78
N THR A 207 7.94 -9.37 4.48
CA THR A 207 8.74 -9.65 3.29
C THR A 207 8.53 -11.06 2.76
N ASN A 208 8.71 -11.22 1.45
CA ASN A 208 8.74 -12.53 0.81
C ASN A 208 10.16 -13.14 0.84
N GLN A 209 11.15 -12.40 1.36
CA GLN A 209 12.54 -12.80 1.49
C GLN A 209 13.00 -12.62 2.96
N PRO A 210 12.70 -13.55 3.87
CA PRO A 210 13.00 -13.40 5.31
C PRO A 210 14.48 -13.17 5.63
N ARG A 211 15.39 -13.67 4.78
CA ARG A 211 16.85 -13.48 4.91
C ARG A 211 17.36 -12.25 4.15
N SER A 212 16.50 -11.29 3.80
CA SER A 212 16.86 -10.06 3.11
C SER A 212 17.50 -9.02 4.03
N LYS A 213 17.88 -7.85 3.49
CA LYS A 213 18.38 -6.72 4.28
C LYS A 213 17.34 -6.25 5.29
N LEU A 214 16.08 -6.13 4.85
CA LEU A 214 14.95 -5.77 5.72
C LEU A 214 14.72 -6.83 6.80
N GLY A 215 14.70 -8.12 6.43
CA GLY A 215 14.47 -9.20 7.39
C GLY A 215 15.54 -9.27 8.49
N ARG A 216 16.80 -8.96 8.17
CA ARG A 216 17.88 -8.84 9.17
C ARG A 216 17.82 -7.57 10.01
N ALA A 217 17.20 -6.50 9.51
CA ALA A 217 17.11 -5.23 10.23
C ALA A 217 16.04 -5.30 11.35
N ALA A 218 14.96 -6.04 11.11
CA ALA A 218 13.87 -6.19 12.07
C ALA A 218 14.16 -7.23 13.17
N GLU A 219 13.53 -7.06 14.33
CA GLU A 219 13.48 -8.04 15.42
C GLU A 219 12.61 -9.23 15.04
N HIS A 220 11.49 -8.96 14.38
CA HIS A 220 10.57 -9.97 13.91
C HIS A 220 10.37 -9.90 12.40
N VAL A 221 10.03 -11.03 11.80
CA VAL A 221 9.67 -11.12 10.39
C VAL A 221 8.26 -11.72 10.32
N PHE A 222 7.44 -11.18 9.42
CA PHE A 222 6.21 -11.83 8.95
C PHE A 222 6.45 -12.29 7.51
N ALA A 223 6.51 -13.60 7.28
CA ALA A 223 6.72 -14.16 5.96
C ALA A 223 5.44 -14.05 5.10
N LEU A 224 5.54 -13.40 3.92
CA LEU A 224 4.39 -13.24 3.02
C LEU A 224 3.92 -14.55 2.38
N ARG A 225 4.77 -15.60 2.34
CA ARG A 225 4.47 -16.93 1.79
C ARG A 225 3.85 -16.89 0.37
N ALA A 226 4.11 -15.86 -0.42
CA ALA A 226 3.48 -15.65 -1.74
C ALA A 226 4.12 -16.50 -2.86
N GLY A 227 5.18 -17.25 -2.55
CA GLY A 227 6.02 -17.90 -3.54
C GLY A 227 6.79 -16.88 -4.41
N PRO A 228 7.57 -17.32 -5.40
CA PRO A 228 8.30 -16.42 -6.28
C PRO A 228 7.33 -15.52 -7.04
N GLU A 229 7.52 -14.21 -7.01
CA GLU A 229 6.86 -13.27 -7.93
C GLU A 229 7.95 -12.83 -8.90
N ARG A 230 7.78 -13.06 -10.20
CA ARG A 230 8.73 -12.80 -11.28
C ARG A 230 8.45 -11.47 -11.95
N GLU A 231 7.20 -11.11 -12.16
CA GLU A 231 6.80 -9.88 -12.82
C GLU A 231 7.24 -8.63 -12.06
N VAL A 232 7.33 -7.52 -12.80
CA VAL A 232 7.78 -6.24 -12.24
C VAL A 232 6.67 -5.57 -11.44
N ALA A 233 5.43 -5.63 -11.93
CA ALA A 233 4.26 -5.12 -11.23
C ALA A 233 3.87 -6.10 -10.11
N ALA A 234 3.89 -5.65 -8.86
CA ALA A 234 3.44 -6.47 -7.73
C ALA A 234 1.96 -6.84 -7.88
N THR A 235 1.64 -8.12 -7.61
CA THR A 235 0.28 -8.66 -7.63
C THR A 235 0.03 -9.46 -6.35
N LYS A 236 0.36 -10.75 -6.35
CA LYS A 236 0.15 -11.65 -5.22
C LYS A 236 0.91 -11.24 -3.96
N THR A 237 2.03 -10.54 -4.08
CA THR A 237 2.76 -10.03 -2.90
C THR A 237 2.10 -8.81 -2.28
N TYR A 238 1.40 -7.98 -3.06
CA TYR A 238 0.52 -6.94 -2.53
C TYR A 238 -0.64 -7.57 -1.74
N THR A 239 -1.35 -8.52 -2.36
CA THR A 239 -2.48 -9.23 -1.73
C THR A 239 -2.04 -9.95 -0.46
N ALA A 240 -0.93 -10.70 -0.50
CA ALA A 240 -0.34 -11.34 0.67
C ALA A 240 -0.01 -10.36 1.80
N THR A 241 0.50 -9.18 1.45
CA THR A 241 0.79 -8.12 2.42
C THR A 241 -0.48 -7.64 3.10
N CYS A 242 -1.54 -7.35 2.33
CA CYS A 242 -2.82 -6.92 2.90
C CYS A 242 -3.43 -8.00 3.83
N VAL A 243 -3.36 -9.29 3.45
CA VAL A 243 -3.81 -10.38 4.33
C VAL A 243 -2.96 -10.43 5.61
N GLY A 244 -1.64 -10.33 5.50
CA GLY A 244 -0.75 -10.32 6.66
C GLY A 244 -1.02 -9.14 7.61
N LEU A 245 -1.28 -7.95 7.07
CA LEU A 245 -1.67 -6.77 7.85
C LEU A 245 -3.04 -6.95 8.53
N ALA A 246 -4.01 -7.57 7.84
CA ALA A 246 -5.32 -7.90 8.41
C ALA A 246 -5.20 -8.91 9.55
N LEU A 247 -4.41 -9.97 9.39
CA LEU A 247 -4.10 -10.94 10.45
C LEU A 247 -3.43 -10.26 11.65
N LEU A 248 -2.45 -9.39 11.40
CA LEU A 248 -1.76 -8.68 12.47
C LEU A 248 -2.68 -7.70 13.20
N ALA A 249 -3.52 -6.95 12.48
CA ALA A 249 -4.50 -6.06 13.09
C ALA A 249 -5.54 -6.83 13.92
N ALA A 250 -6.06 -7.95 13.40
CA ALA A 250 -7.01 -8.81 14.10
C ALA A 250 -6.45 -9.36 15.41
N THR A 251 -5.22 -9.91 15.35
CA THR A 251 -4.56 -10.50 16.52
C THR A 251 -4.06 -9.46 17.52
N THR A 252 -3.69 -8.26 17.05
CA THR A 252 -3.37 -7.12 17.93
C THR A 252 -4.62 -6.63 18.67
N ALA A 253 -5.76 -6.56 17.99
CA ALA A 253 -7.03 -6.21 18.61
C ALA A 253 -7.45 -7.24 19.65
N GLU A 254 -7.38 -8.54 19.33
CA GLU A 254 -7.62 -9.65 20.26
C GLU A 254 -6.74 -9.52 21.51
N ALA A 255 -5.43 -9.32 21.33
CA ALA A 255 -4.48 -9.21 22.43
C ALA A 255 -4.69 -7.94 23.29
N ARG A 256 -5.35 -6.91 22.75
CA ARG A 256 -5.74 -5.68 23.45
C ARG A 256 -7.17 -5.73 24.01
N GLY A 257 -7.84 -6.89 23.96
CA GLY A 257 -9.22 -7.06 24.44
C GLY A 257 -10.28 -6.35 23.61
N ARG A 258 -9.99 -6.05 22.33
CA ARG A 258 -10.92 -5.47 21.37
C ARG A 258 -11.54 -6.58 20.49
N SER A 259 -12.68 -6.30 19.88
CA SER A 259 -13.28 -7.22 18.91
C SER A 259 -12.32 -7.47 17.75
N ALA A 260 -12.01 -8.75 17.50
CA ALA A 260 -11.11 -9.14 16.43
C ALA A 260 -11.82 -9.08 15.07
N LEU A 261 -11.07 -8.74 14.02
CA LEU A 261 -11.54 -8.81 12.65
C LEU A 261 -11.63 -10.28 12.21
N SER A 262 -12.81 -10.71 11.75
CA SER A 262 -12.98 -11.99 11.06
C SER A 262 -12.52 -11.87 9.61
N LEU A 263 -11.70 -12.83 9.15
CA LEU A 263 -11.23 -12.94 7.77
C LEU A 263 -12.01 -13.97 6.94
N ALA A 264 -13.16 -14.42 7.44
CA ALA A 264 -14.04 -15.35 6.73
C ALA A 264 -14.48 -14.78 5.37
N GLY A 265 -14.61 -15.66 4.36
CA GLY A 265 -15.00 -15.30 3.00
C GLY A 265 -13.91 -14.65 2.15
N LEU A 266 -12.73 -14.32 2.72
CA LEU A 266 -11.69 -13.59 1.99
C LEU A 266 -11.12 -14.37 0.79
N ALA A 267 -10.86 -15.67 0.94
CA ALA A 267 -10.35 -16.51 -0.15
C ALA A 267 -11.37 -16.61 -1.31
N GLU A 268 -12.64 -16.82 -0.99
CA GLU A 268 -13.75 -16.88 -1.95
C GLU A 268 -13.91 -15.55 -2.70
N ALA A 269 -13.88 -14.42 -1.99
CA ALA A 269 -13.99 -13.10 -2.61
C ALA A 269 -12.79 -12.77 -3.53
N VAL A 270 -11.59 -13.25 -3.18
CA VAL A 270 -10.41 -13.11 -4.05
C VAL A 270 -10.51 -14.03 -5.27
N GLU A 271 -11.07 -15.23 -5.12
CA GLU A 271 -11.36 -16.13 -6.23
C GLU A 271 -12.39 -15.55 -7.21
N GLU A 272 -13.48 -14.99 -6.70
CA GLU A 272 -14.46 -14.25 -7.51
C GLU A 272 -13.79 -13.12 -8.31
N ALA A 273 -12.95 -12.31 -7.66
CA ALA A 273 -12.25 -11.21 -8.32
C ALA A 273 -11.23 -11.67 -9.38
N VAL A 274 -10.55 -12.80 -9.17
CA VAL A 274 -9.70 -13.42 -10.19
C VAL A 274 -10.55 -13.85 -11.39
N ASN A 275 -11.71 -14.45 -11.16
CA ASN A 275 -12.61 -14.95 -12.20
C ASN A 275 -13.35 -13.83 -12.96
N ALA A 276 -13.31 -12.59 -12.47
CA ALA A 276 -13.88 -11.41 -13.13
C ALA A 276 -13.08 -10.87 -14.35
N GLU A 277 -12.19 -11.68 -14.97
CA GLU A 277 -11.39 -11.27 -16.15
C GLU A 277 -12.27 -10.77 -17.30
N THR A 278 -13.41 -11.43 -17.55
CA THR A 278 -14.36 -11.06 -18.62
C THR A 278 -15.02 -9.71 -18.35
N ASP A 279 -15.45 -9.45 -17.11
CA ASP A 279 -16.04 -8.17 -16.72
C ASP A 279 -15.02 -7.05 -16.76
N ALA A 280 -13.80 -7.30 -16.28
CA ALA A 280 -12.70 -6.35 -16.40
C ALA A 280 -12.38 -6.00 -17.86
N ALA A 281 -12.44 -6.98 -18.78
CA ALA A 281 -12.27 -6.76 -20.20
C ALA A 281 -13.44 -5.97 -20.84
N ARG A 282 -14.68 -6.21 -20.39
CA ARG A 282 -15.86 -5.42 -20.77
C ARG A 282 -15.72 -3.96 -20.31
N LEU A 283 -15.36 -3.76 -19.04
CA LEU A 283 -15.11 -2.45 -18.43
C LEU A 283 -13.98 -1.70 -19.17
N ALA A 284 -12.86 -2.35 -19.47
CA ALA A 284 -11.76 -1.77 -20.25
C ALA A 284 -12.19 -1.34 -21.66
N ARG A 285 -13.05 -2.14 -22.34
CA ARG A 285 -13.62 -1.75 -23.64
C ARG A 285 -14.49 -0.51 -23.52
N ALA A 286 -15.30 -0.42 -22.48
CA ALA A 286 -16.18 0.71 -22.21
C ALA A 286 -15.41 2.00 -21.86
N ILE A 287 -14.30 1.89 -21.12
CA ILE A 287 -13.34 3.00 -20.86
C ILE A 287 -12.64 3.43 -22.16
N GLY A 288 -12.28 2.47 -23.01
CA GLY A 288 -11.66 2.73 -24.30
C GLY A 288 -10.16 3.00 -24.20
N ARG A 289 -9.66 3.96 -24.99
CA ARG A 289 -8.24 4.35 -25.03
C ARG A 289 -7.99 5.72 -24.41
N ALA A 290 -8.68 6.03 -23.32
CA ALA A 290 -8.56 7.34 -22.68
C ALA A 290 -7.12 7.59 -22.20
N PRO A 291 -6.56 8.79 -22.39
CA PRO A 291 -5.20 9.11 -21.96
C PRO A 291 -5.09 9.25 -20.42
N THR A 292 -6.21 9.55 -19.77
CA THR A 292 -6.31 9.81 -18.34
C THR A 292 -7.53 9.10 -17.77
N VAL A 293 -7.41 8.55 -16.56
CA VAL A 293 -8.51 7.97 -15.77
C VAL A 293 -8.41 8.49 -14.35
N ILE A 294 -9.50 8.99 -13.79
CA ILE A 294 -9.56 9.32 -12.36
C ILE A 294 -10.01 8.08 -11.60
N VAL A 295 -9.32 7.70 -10.53
CA VAL A 295 -9.67 6.54 -9.70
C VAL A 295 -10.07 7.02 -8.32
N LEU A 296 -11.30 6.76 -7.90
CA LEU A 296 -11.86 7.27 -6.65
C LEU A 296 -12.13 6.12 -5.68
N GLY A 297 -11.81 6.35 -4.41
CA GLY A 297 -12.19 5.47 -3.30
C GLY A 297 -12.36 6.27 -2.01
N ARG A 298 -13.02 5.69 -1.01
CA ARG A 298 -13.26 6.33 0.29
C ARG A 298 -12.99 5.34 1.41
N GLY A 299 -12.48 5.82 2.54
CA GLY A 299 -12.15 4.96 3.69
C GLY A 299 -11.20 3.84 3.28
N TYR A 300 -11.54 2.59 3.62
CA TYR A 300 -10.75 1.41 3.28
C TYR A 300 -10.49 1.23 1.78
N LEU A 301 -11.34 1.80 0.91
CA LEU A 301 -11.19 1.73 -0.55
C LEU A 301 -10.26 2.80 -1.13
N TYR A 302 -9.86 3.82 -0.37
CA TYR A 302 -8.86 4.78 -0.85
C TYR A 302 -7.49 4.12 -1.14
N PRO A 303 -6.94 3.27 -0.24
CA PRO A 303 -5.78 2.44 -0.56
C PRO A 303 -5.94 1.58 -1.81
N ALA A 304 -7.13 0.98 -2.02
CA ALA A 304 -7.40 0.20 -3.23
C ALA A 304 -7.43 1.07 -4.50
N ALA A 305 -7.91 2.31 -4.41
CA ALA A 305 -7.88 3.27 -5.51
C ALA A 305 -6.43 3.67 -5.85
N LEU A 306 -5.59 3.91 -4.85
CA LEU A 306 -4.16 4.17 -5.02
C LEU A 306 -3.47 3.01 -5.76
N GLU A 307 -3.70 1.78 -5.33
CA GLU A 307 -3.08 0.59 -5.95
C GLU A 307 -3.62 0.33 -7.35
N THR A 308 -4.93 0.40 -7.55
CA THR A 308 -5.55 0.22 -8.87
C THR A 308 -5.01 1.24 -9.87
N ALA A 309 -4.91 2.52 -9.48
CA ALA A 309 -4.31 3.55 -10.30
C ALA A 309 -2.83 3.26 -10.59
N LEU A 310 -2.07 2.76 -9.61
CA LEU A 310 -0.68 2.37 -9.81
C LEU A 310 -0.55 1.24 -10.85
N LYS A 311 -1.37 0.18 -10.76
CA LYS A 311 -1.38 -0.91 -11.76
C LYS A 311 -1.74 -0.40 -13.16
N ILE A 312 -2.72 0.48 -13.27
CA ILE A 312 -3.08 1.10 -14.57
C ILE A 312 -1.90 1.92 -15.12
N LYS A 313 -1.19 2.68 -14.28
CA LYS A 313 0.00 3.44 -14.71
C LYS A 313 1.13 2.51 -15.17
N GLU A 314 1.43 1.46 -14.41
CA GLU A 314 2.54 0.54 -14.66
C GLU A 314 2.30 -0.33 -15.90
N LEU A 315 1.12 -0.94 -16.00
CA LEU A 315 0.79 -1.92 -17.06
C LEU A 315 0.24 -1.23 -18.30
N ALA A 316 -0.76 -0.38 -18.10
CA ALA A 316 -1.48 0.22 -19.19
C ALA A 316 -0.88 1.54 -19.66
N ARG A 317 0.07 2.16 -18.95
CA ARG A 317 0.67 3.48 -19.25
C ARG A 317 -0.39 4.54 -19.59
N VAL A 318 -1.44 4.55 -18.79
CA VAL A 318 -2.49 5.58 -18.78
C VAL A 318 -2.24 6.45 -17.56
N TRP A 319 -2.46 7.75 -17.66
CA TRP A 319 -2.41 8.63 -16.50
C TRP A 319 -3.59 8.33 -15.58
N ALA A 320 -3.42 7.38 -14.66
CA ALA A 320 -4.41 7.07 -13.66
C ALA A 320 -4.11 7.86 -12.38
N GLU A 321 -4.99 8.81 -12.06
CA GLU A 321 -4.87 9.70 -10.92
C GLU A 321 -5.80 9.27 -9.79
N PRO A 322 -5.27 8.76 -8.66
CA PRO A 322 -6.08 8.34 -7.54
C PRO A 322 -6.45 9.51 -6.62
N TYR A 323 -7.69 9.52 -6.10
CA TYR A 323 -8.11 10.43 -5.03
C TYR A 323 -9.01 9.74 -4.01
N SER A 324 -8.97 10.24 -2.77
CA SER A 324 -10.08 10.11 -1.84
C SER A 324 -11.28 10.87 -2.42
N SER A 325 -12.49 10.29 -2.39
CA SER A 325 -13.70 10.97 -2.90
C SER A 325 -13.92 12.36 -2.29
N ALA A 326 -13.60 12.55 -1.00
CA ALA A 326 -13.72 13.84 -0.35
C ALA A 326 -12.68 14.84 -0.83
N ASP A 327 -11.40 14.44 -0.90
CA ASP A 327 -10.34 15.33 -1.36
C ASP A 327 -10.58 15.75 -2.80
N PHE A 328 -11.12 14.84 -3.62
CA PHE A 328 -11.54 15.14 -4.97
C PHE A 328 -12.63 16.23 -5.02
N ALA A 329 -13.60 16.19 -4.10
CA ALA A 329 -14.65 17.20 -4.00
C ALA A 329 -14.14 18.59 -3.60
N HIS A 330 -12.99 18.68 -2.93
CA HIS A 330 -12.39 19.93 -2.43
C HIS A 330 -11.52 20.70 -3.44
N GLY A 331 -11.50 20.30 -4.71
CA GLY A 331 -10.79 21.06 -5.75
C GLY A 331 -10.58 20.30 -7.06
N PRO A 332 -9.98 19.10 -7.03
CA PRO A 332 -9.68 18.32 -8.23
C PRO A 332 -10.90 18.02 -9.11
N ARG A 333 -12.11 17.98 -8.55
CA ARG A 333 -13.36 17.83 -9.32
C ARG A 333 -13.56 18.91 -10.39
N THR A 334 -12.95 20.08 -10.23
CA THR A 334 -12.98 21.16 -11.23
C THR A 334 -12.20 20.81 -12.51
N LEU A 335 -11.28 19.84 -12.46
CA LEU A 335 -10.50 19.37 -13.61
C LEU A 335 -11.32 18.45 -14.54
N LEU A 336 -12.52 18.02 -14.13
CA LEU A 336 -13.36 17.16 -14.94
C LEU A 336 -13.85 17.88 -16.20
N ARG A 337 -13.41 17.37 -17.34
CA ARG A 337 -13.97 17.72 -18.65
C ARG A 337 -15.12 16.77 -19.00
N PRO A 338 -16.05 17.18 -19.88
CA PRO A 338 -17.05 16.25 -20.43
C PRO A 338 -16.37 14.98 -20.96
N LYS A 339 -16.96 13.83 -20.65
CA LYS A 339 -16.49 12.48 -21.00
C LYS A 339 -15.23 11.99 -20.27
N THR A 340 -14.72 12.71 -19.27
CA THR A 340 -13.60 12.23 -18.43
C THR A 340 -13.98 10.90 -17.78
N PRO A 341 -13.20 9.81 -17.97
CA PRO A 341 -13.49 8.54 -17.34
C PRO A 341 -13.11 8.58 -15.85
N VAL A 342 -14.06 8.17 -15.01
CA VAL A 342 -13.89 8.05 -13.57
C VAL A 342 -14.19 6.61 -13.20
N LEU A 343 -13.21 5.93 -12.62
CA LEU A 343 -13.35 4.61 -12.02
C LEU A 343 -13.63 4.78 -10.53
N LEU A 344 -14.84 4.45 -10.10
CA LEU A 344 -15.27 4.50 -8.70
C LEU A 344 -15.14 3.12 -8.06
N LEU A 345 -14.33 3.01 -7.01
CA LEU A 345 -14.31 1.86 -6.12
C LEU A 345 -15.26 2.15 -4.95
N SER A 346 -16.33 1.38 -4.84
CA SER A 346 -17.35 1.57 -3.80
C SER A 346 -17.81 0.25 -3.19
N SER A 347 -18.03 0.24 -1.88
CA SER A 347 -18.59 -0.92 -1.18
C SER A 347 -19.86 -0.51 -0.44
N ARG A 348 -20.74 -1.49 -0.21
CA ARG A 348 -21.72 -1.46 0.87
C ARG A 348 -21.01 -1.22 2.20
N GLY A 349 -21.66 -0.48 3.09
CA GLY A 349 -21.10 -0.10 4.39
C GLY A 349 -21.13 1.41 4.64
N ALA A 350 -20.18 1.90 5.42
CA ALA A 350 -20.22 3.27 5.97
C ALA A 350 -20.19 4.37 4.88
N THR A 351 -19.63 4.08 3.71
CA THR A 351 -19.43 5.05 2.61
C THR A 351 -20.40 4.87 1.43
N GLU A 352 -21.34 3.93 1.52
CA GLU A 352 -22.21 3.53 0.41
C GLU A 352 -23.11 4.66 -0.11
N ALA A 353 -23.77 5.39 0.81
CA ALA A 353 -24.66 6.49 0.45
C ALA A 353 -23.89 7.65 -0.22
N GLU A 354 -22.69 7.96 0.29
CA GLU A 354 -21.78 8.95 -0.30
C GLU A 354 -21.37 8.53 -1.72
N ALA A 355 -20.99 7.27 -1.90
CA ALA A 355 -20.60 6.73 -3.21
C ALA A 355 -21.73 6.81 -4.24
N ARG A 356 -22.97 6.45 -3.85
CA ARG A 356 -24.16 6.55 -4.72
C ARG A 356 -24.47 7.99 -5.13
N SER A 357 -24.37 8.93 -4.20
CA SER A 357 -24.56 10.36 -4.47
C SER A 357 -23.46 10.89 -5.39
N LEU A 358 -22.20 10.53 -5.13
CA LEU A 358 -21.05 10.92 -5.92
C LEU A 358 -21.16 10.42 -7.37
N ALA A 359 -21.50 9.15 -7.59
CA ALA A 359 -21.67 8.59 -8.94
C ALA A 359 -22.69 9.39 -9.76
N THR A 360 -23.83 9.72 -9.14
CA THR A 360 -24.89 10.53 -9.77
C THR A 360 -24.37 11.93 -10.11
N SER A 361 -23.77 12.62 -9.14
CA SER A 361 -23.25 13.99 -9.32
C SER A 361 -22.15 14.09 -10.39
N LEU A 362 -21.29 13.08 -10.50
CA LEU A 362 -20.25 13.02 -11.51
C LEU A 362 -20.83 12.83 -12.92
N ALA A 363 -21.84 11.96 -13.05
CA ALA A 363 -22.54 11.73 -14.31
C ALA A 363 -23.27 12.99 -14.80
N GLU A 364 -23.95 13.71 -13.91
CA GLU A 364 -24.62 14.99 -14.19
C GLU A 364 -23.64 16.08 -14.69
N ARG A 365 -22.39 16.03 -14.20
CA ARG A 365 -21.30 16.91 -14.65
C ARG A 365 -20.63 16.44 -15.95
N GLY A 366 -21.17 15.40 -16.59
CA GLY A 366 -20.70 14.88 -17.86
C GLY A 366 -19.53 13.90 -17.78
N ALA A 367 -19.11 13.47 -16.57
CA ALA A 367 -18.11 12.42 -16.44
C ALA A 367 -18.67 11.06 -16.91
N ARG A 368 -17.79 10.15 -17.32
CA ARG A 368 -18.14 8.76 -17.60
C ARG A 368 -17.76 7.93 -16.39
N VAL A 369 -18.77 7.63 -15.56
CA VAL A 369 -18.57 6.85 -14.34
C VAL A 369 -18.58 5.36 -14.67
N TYR A 370 -17.55 4.67 -14.21
CA TYR A 370 -17.32 3.24 -14.26
C TYR A 370 -17.12 2.74 -12.83
N ALA A 371 -17.38 1.47 -12.52
CA ALA A 371 -17.27 1.00 -11.15
C ALA A 371 -16.57 -0.36 -10.97
N ILE A 372 -15.92 -0.53 -9.82
CA ILE A 372 -15.67 -1.84 -9.19
C ILE A 372 -16.42 -1.78 -7.87
N THR A 373 -17.42 -2.63 -7.69
CA THR A 373 -18.38 -2.49 -6.59
C THR A 373 -18.97 -3.82 -6.13
N ASN A 374 -19.52 -3.86 -4.92
CA ASN A 374 -20.42 -4.91 -4.43
C ASN A 374 -21.86 -4.40 -4.22
N ASP A 375 -22.14 -3.17 -4.65
CA ASP A 375 -23.47 -2.56 -4.65
C ASP A 375 -24.03 -2.52 -6.08
N GLU A 376 -25.05 -3.36 -6.32
CA GLU A 376 -25.83 -3.42 -7.57
C GLU A 376 -26.37 -2.04 -7.98
N ARG A 377 -26.78 -1.20 -7.03
CA ARG A 377 -27.34 0.13 -7.33
C ARG A 377 -26.28 1.08 -7.90
N VAL A 378 -25.03 0.91 -7.51
CA VAL A 378 -23.90 1.65 -8.12
C VAL A 378 -23.60 1.06 -9.50
N ALA A 379 -23.61 -0.26 -9.63
CA ALA A 379 -23.35 -0.94 -10.90
C ALA A 379 -24.36 -0.55 -11.99
N GLU A 380 -25.66 -0.50 -11.65
CA GLU A 380 -26.75 -0.10 -12.56
C GLU A 380 -26.63 1.34 -13.05
N LYS A 381 -26.14 2.26 -12.20
CA LYS A 381 -25.98 3.68 -12.55
C LYS A 381 -24.68 3.97 -13.29
N ALA A 382 -23.67 3.12 -13.12
CA ALA A 382 -22.41 3.25 -13.85
C ALA A 382 -22.64 2.93 -15.33
N ARG A 383 -21.78 3.46 -16.20
CA ARG A 383 -21.80 3.06 -17.62
C ARG A 383 -21.45 1.60 -17.82
N ASP A 384 -20.60 1.09 -16.94
CA ASP A 384 -20.14 -0.28 -16.90
C ASP A 384 -19.51 -0.51 -15.50
N ALA A 385 -19.59 -1.74 -14.98
CA ALA A 385 -19.04 -2.10 -13.69
C ALA A 385 -18.54 -3.55 -13.64
N VAL A 386 -17.53 -3.80 -12.81
CA VAL A 386 -17.25 -5.13 -12.25
C VAL A 386 -18.01 -5.23 -10.93
N LEU A 387 -18.96 -6.16 -10.85
CA LEU A 387 -19.74 -6.42 -9.64
C LEU A 387 -19.19 -7.67 -8.96
N LEU A 388 -18.74 -7.54 -7.70
CA LEU A 388 -18.24 -8.63 -6.87
C LEU A 388 -19.18 -8.80 -5.68
N GLN A 389 -19.81 -9.95 -5.52
CA GLN A 389 -20.90 -10.18 -4.57
C GLN A 389 -20.55 -11.13 -3.43
N ALA A 390 -19.36 -11.73 -3.42
CA ALA A 390 -18.91 -12.59 -2.34
C ALA A 390 -19.05 -11.87 -0.98
N PRO A 391 -19.65 -12.52 0.03
CA PRO A 391 -19.91 -11.89 1.32
C PRO A 391 -18.59 -11.62 2.04
N LEU A 392 -18.27 -10.34 2.22
CA LEU A 392 -17.02 -9.93 2.84
C LEU A 392 -17.22 -8.65 3.67
N SER A 393 -16.52 -8.58 4.81
CA SER A 393 -16.50 -7.36 5.63
C SER A 393 -15.98 -6.17 4.80
N GLU A 394 -16.58 -4.98 4.96
CA GLU A 394 -16.14 -3.74 4.30
C GLU A 394 -14.63 -3.50 4.47
N THR A 395 -14.06 -3.91 5.61
CA THR A 395 -12.63 -3.77 5.92
C THR A 395 -11.72 -4.65 5.06
N LEU A 396 -12.24 -5.72 4.46
CA LEU A 396 -11.50 -6.71 3.67
C LEU A 396 -11.79 -6.60 2.16
N VAL A 397 -12.90 -5.97 1.78
CA VAL A 397 -13.26 -5.66 0.38
C VAL A 397 -12.13 -5.03 -0.45
N PRO A 398 -11.27 -4.14 0.09
CA PRO A 398 -10.15 -3.60 -0.69
C PRO A 398 -9.24 -4.65 -1.32
N ILE A 399 -9.11 -5.82 -0.70
CA ILE A 399 -8.23 -6.90 -1.16
C ILE A 399 -8.77 -7.49 -2.48
N SER A 400 -10.05 -7.88 -2.52
CA SER A 400 -10.67 -8.41 -3.75
C SER A 400 -10.81 -7.33 -4.83
N PHE A 401 -11.10 -6.08 -4.45
CA PHE A 401 -11.24 -4.99 -5.41
C PHE A 401 -9.93 -4.66 -6.14
N VAL A 402 -8.79 -4.72 -5.44
CA VAL A 402 -7.49 -4.56 -6.11
C VAL A 402 -7.22 -5.69 -7.10
N VAL A 403 -7.64 -6.92 -6.81
CA VAL A 403 -7.49 -8.04 -7.76
C VAL A 403 -8.30 -7.78 -9.04
N ALA A 404 -9.55 -7.31 -8.92
CA ALA A 404 -10.31 -6.85 -10.08
C ALA A 404 -9.65 -5.65 -10.78
N GLY A 405 -9.05 -4.72 -10.02
CA GLY A 405 -8.26 -3.61 -10.55
C GLY A 405 -7.02 -4.04 -11.33
N GLN A 406 -6.35 -5.13 -10.91
CA GLN A 406 -5.25 -5.75 -11.65
C GLN A 406 -5.74 -6.33 -12.98
N GLN A 407 -6.86 -7.06 -12.98
CA GLN A 407 -7.48 -7.58 -14.21
C GLN A 407 -7.86 -6.44 -15.17
N LEU A 408 -8.41 -5.34 -14.64
CA LEU A 408 -8.73 -4.15 -15.41
C LEU A 408 -7.48 -3.51 -16.01
N ALA A 409 -6.39 -3.38 -15.25
CA ALA A 409 -5.13 -2.83 -15.74
C ALA A 409 -4.53 -3.68 -16.88
N VAL A 410 -4.59 -5.01 -16.78
CA VAL A 410 -4.19 -5.93 -17.86
C VAL A 410 -5.05 -5.73 -19.10
N ALA A 411 -6.37 -5.64 -18.93
CA ALA A 411 -7.30 -5.44 -20.03
C ALA A 411 -7.11 -4.06 -20.71
N LEU A 412 -6.86 -3.00 -19.94
CA LEU A 412 -6.53 -1.67 -20.47
C LEU A 412 -5.20 -1.68 -21.22
N ALA A 413 -4.17 -2.35 -20.71
CA ALA A 413 -2.89 -2.48 -21.42
C ALA A 413 -3.10 -3.09 -22.82
N ARG A 414 -3.81 -4.22 -22.90
CA ARG A 414 -4.19 -4.85 -24.17
C ARG A 414 -5.00 -3.91 -25.07
N ARG A 415 -5.97 -3.17 -24.50
CA ARG A 415 -6.78 -2.18 -25.23
C ARG A 415 -5.92 -1.08 -25.84
N HIS A 416 -4.87 -0.66 -25.15
CA HIS A 416 -3.87 0.31 -25.61
C HIS A 416 -2.79 -0.30 -26.52
N GLY A 417 -2.88 -1.58 -26.89
CA GLY A 417 -1.90 -2.25 -27.76
C GLY A 417 -0.57 -2.51 -27.07
N ARG A 418 -0.57 -2.64 -25.74
CA ARG A 418 0.62 -2.87 -24.90
C ARG A 418 0.65 -4.30 -24.40
N ASP A 419 1.85 -4.85 -24.26
CA ASP A 419 2.09 -6.14 -23.63
C ASP A 419 2.18 -5.98 -22.10
N PRO A 420 1.18 -6.44 -21.33
CA PRO A 420 1.18 -6.32 -19.87
C PRO A 420 2.25 -7.19 -19.19
N GLU A 421 2.81 -8.20 -19.86
CA GLU A 421 3.87 -9.07 -19.32
C GLU A 421 5.27 -8.50 -19.54
N ARG A 422 5.39 -7.44 -20.35
CA ARG A 422 6.66 -6.77 -20.66
C ARG A 422 6.52 -5.25 -20.57
N PRO A 423 6.17 -4.68 -19.40
CA PRO A 423 5.99 -3.25 -19.27
C PRO A 423 7.33 -2.52 -19.47
N ALA A 424 7.41 -1.67 -20.50
CA ALA A 424 8.61 -0.94 -20.84
C ALA A 424 8.99 0.09 -19.75
N GLY A 425 10.25 0.10 -19.31
CA GLY A 425 10.82 1.13 -18.43
C GLY A 425 10.73 0.85 -16.93
N LEU A 426 10.27 -0.33 -16.50
CA LEU A 426 10.23 -0.71 -15.08
C LEU A 426 11.30 -1.76 -14.76
N ALA A 427 12.01 -1.55 -13.65
CA ALA A 427 12.91 -2.55 -13.06
C ALA A 427 12.29 -3.07 -11.76
N LYS A 428 12.34 -4.39 -11.57
CA LYS A 428 11.74 -5.07 -10.40
C LYS A 428 12.26 -4.61 -9.04
N VAL A 429 13.51 -4.17 -8.99
CA VAL A 429 14.10 -3.57 -7.78
C VAL A 429 14.48 -2.14 -8.10
N THR A 430 13.62 -1.20 -7.78
CA THR A 430 13.96 0.22 -7.81
C THR A 430 14.87 0.52 -6.63
N ARG A 431 16.17 0.69 -6.90
CA ARG A 431 17.10 1.25 -5.92
C ARG A 431 16.94 2.76 -5.94
N THR A 432 16.35 3.32 -4.89
CA THR A 432 16.39 4.76 -4.64
C THR A 432 17.79 5.10 -4.14
N LEU A 433 18.60 5.69 -5.04
CA LEU A 433 20.01 6.05 -4.80
C LEU A 433 20.16 7.14 -3.78
#